data_AF-A0A424STT5-F1
#
_entry.id   AF-A0A424STT5-F1
#
_cell.length_a   1.000
_cell.length_b   1.000
_cell.length_c   1.000
_cell.angle_alpha   90.00
_cell.angle_beta   90.00
_cell.angle_gamma   90.00
#
_symmetry.space_group_name_H-M   'P 1'
#
loop_
_entity.id
_entity.type
_entity.pdbx_description
1 polymer ?
#
loop_
_entity_poly.entity_id
_entity_poly.type
_entity_poly.pdbx_seq_one_letter_code
_entity_poly.pdbx_strand_id
1 'polypeptide(L)'
;MKKFKDYIETESFTEEEWGDILFAKELEIRKISEDVSRSDLDQIEKYADKLFAAVGIDVEFTRHFLDRVNDERNKKPINTAELIRLFRLTYKKHGKKIPKMGPDAQAVIHDMETDVNMPFVLQRDRDGMLDMVAKTVMRKKDFKTSNQKLKV
;
A
#
# COMPACT_ATOMS: atom_id res chain seq x y z
N MET A 1 11.42 -17.09 35.47
CA MET A 1 11.21 -16.08 34.40
C MET A 1 9.83 -16.30 33.83
N LYS A 2 8.96 -15.28 33.82
CA LYS A 2 7.66 -15.33 33.13
C LYS A 2 7.91 -15.57 31.63
N LYS A 3 7.19 -16.51 31.02
CA LYS A 3 7.21 -16.71 29.56
C LYS A 3 6.55 -15.50 28.90
N PHE A 4 6.92 -15.18 27.67
CA PHE A 4 6.36 -14.04 26.93
C PHE A 4 4.82 -14.07 26.85
N LYS A 5 4.23 -15.28 26.89
CA LYS A 5 2.78 -15.50 26.95
C LYS A 5 2.12 -15.02 28.25
N ASP A 6 2.87 -14.93 29.34
CA ASP A 6 2.36 -14.59 30.68
C ASP A 6 2.22 -13.07 30.89
N TYR A 7 2.62 -12.26 29.90
CA TYR A 7 2.39 -10.80 29.86
C TYR A 7 1.15 -10.40 29.04
N ILE A 8 0.41 -11.37 28.50
CA ILE A 8 -0.67 -11.16 27.52
C ILE A 8 -2.05 -10.96 28.19
N GLU A 9 -2.16 -11.01 29.52
CA GLU A 9 -3.45 -11.02 30.25
C GLU A 9 -4.06 -9.63 30.54
N THR A 10 -3.82 -8.60 29.72
CA THR A 10 -4.62 -7.37 29.79
C THR A 10 -4.97 -6.91 28.38
N GLU A 11 -6.23 -7.12 28.02
CA GLU A 11 -6.89 -6.91 26.71
C GLU A 11 -6.65 -8.01 25.67
N SER A 12 -7.70 -8.81 25.42
CA SER A 12 -7.69 -9.87 24.41
C SER A 12 -7.87 -9.28 23.01
N PHE A 13 -6.78 -8.97 22.32
CA PHE A 13 -6.82 -8.66 20.89
C PHE A 13 -7.11 -9.94 20.08
N THR A 14 -7.86 -9.80 18.97
CA THR A 14 -8.08 -10.86 17.98
C THR A 14 -6.79 -11.17 17.20
N GLU A 15 -6.69 -12.33 16.54
CA GLU A 15 -5.50 -12.67 15.71
C GLU A 15 -5.23 -11.63 14.61
N GLU A 16 -6.28 -11.05 14.02
CA GLU A 16 -6.16 -9.98 13.05
C GLU A 16 -5.60 -8.70 13.68
N GLU A 17 -6.08 -8.32 14.88
CA GLU A 17 -5.59 -7.15 15.60
C GLU A 17 -4.15 -7.36 16.09
N TRP A 18 -3.80 -8.55 16.56
CA TRP A 18 -2.41 -8.90 16.87
C TRP A 18 -1.51 -8.83 15.65
N GLY A 19 -1.99 -9.34 14.51
CA GLY A 19 -1.28 -9.22 13.23
C GLY A 19 -1.05 -7.75 12.86
N ASP A 20 -2.07 -6.91 13.02
CA ASP A 20 -2.00 -5.48 12.74
C ASP A 20 -1.05 -4.74 13.70
N ILE A 21 -1.05 -5.08 14.99
CA ILE A 21 -0.15 -4.51 16.03
C ILE A 21 1.30 -4.92 15.78
N LEU A 22 1.54 -6.21 15.53
CA LEU A 22 2.88 -6.73 15.24
C LEU A 22 3.43 -6.10 13.97
N PHE A 23 2.60 -5.99 12.93
CA PHE A 23 2.96 -5.31 11.70
C PHE A 23 3.25 -3.83 11.94
N ALA A 24 2.42 -3.10 12.70
CA ALA A 24 2.71 -1.70 13.05
C ALA A 24 4.04 -1.54 13.79
N LYS A 25 4.34 -2.43 14.72
CA LYS A 25 5.61 -2.43 15.47
C LYS A 25 6.80 -2.77 14.57
N GLU A 26 6.64 -3.71 13.66
CA GLU A 26 7.66 -4.06 12.67
C GLU A 26 7.91 -2.91 11.68
N LEU A 27 6.86 -2.20 11.26
CA LEU A 27 6.96 -0.98 10.47
C LEU A 27 7.73 0.13 11.19
N GLU A 28 7.51 0.30 12.49
CA GLU A 28 8.26 1.26 13.31
C GLU A 28 9.75 0.89 13.40
N ILE A 29 10.05 -0.40 13.54
CA ILE A 29 11.43 -0.91 13.60
C ILE A 29 12.14 -0.75 12.24
N ARG A 30 11.42 -0.91 11.13
CA ARG A 30 11.95 -0.75 9.75
C ARG A 30 11.98 0.70 9.26
N LYS A 31 11.80 1.71 10.12
CA LYS A 31 12.02 3.14 9.79
C LYS A 31 13.53 3.48 9.65
N ILE A 32 14.30 2.66 8.95
CA ILE A 32 15.68 2.96 8.56
C ILE A 32 15.62 3.63 7.18
N SER A 33 16.35 4.73 7.01
CA SER A 33 16.39 5.53 5.79
C SER A 33 17.27 4.88 4.73
N GLU A 34 16.84 3.75 4.19
CA GLU A 34 17.46 3.15 3.02
C GLU A 34 16.56 3.36 1.82
N ASP A 35 17.19 3.70 0.69
CA ASP A 35 16.50 3.76 -0.60
C ASP A 35 15.85 2.41 -0.88
N VAL A 36 14.61 2.44 -1.37
CA VAL A 36 13.88 1.22 -1.72
C VAL A 36 14.54 0.62 -2.96
N SER A 37 15.14 -0.56 -2.82
CA SER A 37 15.82 -1.21 -3.92
C SER A 37 14.84 -1.75 -4.96
N ARG A 38 15.35 -2.11 -6.14
CA ARG A 38 14.52 -2.76 -7.17
C ARG A 38 13.91 -4.07 -6.66
N SER A 39 14.70 -4.88 -5.96
CA SER A 39 14.23 -6.14 -5.38
C SER A 39 13.15 -5.94 -4.32
N ASP A 40 13.21 -4.85 -3.55
CA ASP A 40 12.16 -4.53 -2.59
C ASP A 40 10.86 -4.18 -3.31
N LEU A 41 10.94 -3.36 -4.36
CA LEU A 41 9.77 -3.01 -5.18
C LEU A 41 9.13 -4.24 -5.82
N ASP A 42 9.93 -5.15 -6.38
CA ASP A 42 9.42 -6.39 -6.97
C ASP A 42 8.75 -7.29 -5.90
N GLN A 43 9.23 -7.29 -4.65
CA GLN A 43 8.57 -8.01 -3.55
C GLN A 43 7.27 -7.35 -3.11
N ILE A 44 7.23 -6.01 -3.07
CA ILE A 44 6.02 -5.25 -2.73
C ILE A 44 4.94 -5.45 -3.80
N GLU A 45 5.32 -5.44 -5.08
CA GLU A 45 4.41 -5.68 -6.21
C GLU A 45 3.76 -7.06 -6.08
N LYS A 46 4.56 -8.11 -5.87
CA LYS A 46 4.07 -9.48 -5.61
C LYS A 46 3.18 -9.58 -4.37
N TYR A 47 3.50 -8.83 -3.31
CA TYR A 47 2.67 -8.79 -2.11
C TYR A 47 1.30 -8.15 -2.41
N ALA A 48 1.29 -7.00 -3.09
CA ALA A 48 0.08 -6.29 -3.45
C ALA A 48 -0.78 -7.12 -4.43
N ASP A 49 -0.15 -7.72 -5.43
CA ASP A 49 -0.78 -8.63 -6.38
C ASP A 49 -1.49 -9.78 -5.68
N LYS A 50 -0.77 -10.54 -4.83
CA LYS A 50 -1.35 -11.63 -4.03
C LYS A 50 -2.51 -11.18 -3.15
N LEU A 51 -2.43 -9.96 -2.60
CA LEU A 51 -3.47 -9.40 -1.75
C LEU A 51 -4.74 -9.05 -2.55
N PHE A 52 -4.59 -8.40 -3.71
CA PHE A 52 -5.70 -7.94 -4.55
C PHE A 52 -6.25 -9.03 -5.47
N ALA A 53 -5.53 -10.13 -5.70
CA ALA A 53 -6.04 -11.31 -6.39
C ALA A 53 -7.32 -11.87 -5.73
N ALA A 54 -7.47 -11.70 -4.41
CA ALA A 54 -8.69 -12.07 -3.67
C ALA A 54 -9.96 -11.33 -4.14
N VAL A 55 -9.80 -10.23 -4.87
CA VAL A 55 -10.89 -9.46 -5.49
C VAL A 55 -10.79 -9.38 -7.02
N GLY A 56 -9.99 -10.26 -7.63
CA GLY A 56 -9.82 -10.37 -9.07
C GLY A 56 -9.10 -9.17 -9.69
N ILE A 57 -8.10 -8.63 -8.99
CA ILE A 57 -7.26 -7.53 -9.47
C ILE A 57 -5.79 -7.92 -9.37
N ASP A 58 -5.06 -7.73 -10.45
CA ASP A 58 -3.61 -7.83 -10.48
C ASP A 58 -3.00 -6.43 -10.27
N VAL A 59 -1.82 -6.35 -9.65
CA VAL A 59 -1.21 -5.05 -9.32
C VAL A 59 0.10 -4.90 -10.07
N GLU A 60 0.23 -3.79 -10.81
CA GLU A 60 1.42 -3.52 -11.61
C GLU A 60 2.05 -2.15 -11.31
N PHE A 61 3.38 -2.11 -11.20
CA PHE A 61 4.11 -0.86 -11.01
C PHE A 61 4.69 -0.34 -12.32
N THR A 62 4.29 0.88 -12.68
CA THR A 62 4.88 1.57 -13.84
C THR A 62 6.34 1.96 -13.58
N ARG A 63 7.14 2.10 -14.64
CA ARG A 63 8.49 2.68 -14.54
C ARG A 63 8.51 3.99 -13.75
N HIS A 64 7.52 4.85 -13.98
CA HIS A 64 7.42 6.13 -13.28
C HIS A 64 7.12 5.96 -11.78
N PHE A 65 6.41 4.93 -11.34
CA PHE A 65 6.31 4.61 -9.90
C PHE A 65 7.68 4.31 -9.30
N LEU A 66 8.44 3.47 -9.99
CA LEU A 66 9.74 2.95 -9.53
C LEU A 66 10.77 4.07 -9.44
N ASP A 67 10.77 5.00 -10.39
CA ASP A 67 11.65 6.18 -10.35
C ASP A 67 11.26 7.16 -9.21
N ARG A 68 9.98 7.21 -8.86
CA ARG A 68 9.43 8.24 -7.95
C ARG A 68 9.45 7.87 -6.48
N VAL A 69 9.62 6.60 -6.14
CA VAL A 69 9.66 6.15 -4.74
C VAL A 69 10.84 6.76 -3.97
N ASN A 70 12.03 6.78 -4.57
CA ASN A 70 13.26 7.33 -3.98
C ASN A 70 13.54 8.77 -4.42
N ASP A 71 12.60 9.43 -5.10
CA ASP A 71 12.84 10.76 -5.63
C ASP A 71 12.89 11.82 -4.51
N GLU A 72 13.93 12.66 -4.54
CA GLU A 72 14.22 13.71 -3.55
C GLU A 72 13.04 14.67 -3.31
N ARG A 73 12.15 14.84 -4.29
CA ARG A 73 10.93 15.66 -4.16
C ARG A 73 10.02 15.17 -3.03
N ASN A 74 10.14 13.91 -2.60
CA ASN A 74 9.42 13.37 -1.45
C ASN A 74 9.89 13.96 -0.11
N LYS A 75 11.08 14.58 -0.06
CA LYS A 75 11.76 15.17 1.12
C LYS A 75 12.09 14.17 2.22
N LYS A 76 11.08 13.43 2.68
CA LYS A 76 11.21 12.25 3.53
C LYS A 76 11.06 11.01 2.64
N PRO A 77 12.04 10.08 2.66
CA PRO A 77 11.97 8.84 1.89
C PRO A 77 10.64 8.12 2.08
N ILE A 78 10.11 7.54 1.01
CA ILE A 78 8.97 6.60 1.08
C ILE A 78 9.59 5.22 1.22
N ASN A 79 9.40 4.57 2.36
CA ASN A 79 10.06 3.29 2.62
C ASN A 79 9.16 2.08 2.30
N THR A 80 9.76 0.89 2.28
CA THR A 80 9.10 -0.38 2.01
C THR A 80 7.91 -0.63 2.93
N ALA A 81 8.08 -0.26 4.21
CA ALA A 81 7.08 -0.33 5.25
C ALA A 81 5.81 0.49 4.91
N GLU A 82 5.98 1.76 4.53
CA GLU A 82 4.88 2.63 4.11
C GLU A 82 4.13 2.07 2.90
N LEU A 83 4.84 1.51 1.92
CA LEU A 83 4.21 0.90 0.74
C LEU A 83 3.38 -0.35 1.09
N ILE A 84 3.93 -1.29 1.86
CA ILE A 84 3.19 -2.49 2.28
C ILE A 84 1.93 -2.08 3.06
N ARG A 85 2.06 -1.11 3.97
CA ARG A 85 0.93 -0.57 4.74
C ARG A 85 -0.12 0.08 3.84
N LEU A 86 0.31 0.84 2.83
CA LEU A 86 -0.56 1.49 1.87
C LEU A 86 -1.47 0.47 1.17
N PHE A 87 -0.89 -0.62 0.64
CA PHE A 87 -1.66 -1.69 -0.02
C PHE A 87 -2.56 -2.46 0.96
N ARG A 88 -2.05 -2.81 2.16
CA ARG A 88 -2.83 -3.49 3.20
C ARG A 88 -4.08 -2.70 3.60
N LEU A 89 -3.92 -1.43 3.92
CA LEU A 89 -5.03 -0.56 4.33
C LEU A 89 -6.00 -0.30 3.17
N THR A 90 -5.47 -0.15 1.96
CA THR A 90 -6.30 -0.01 0.76
C THR A 90 -7.18 -1.23 0.56
N TYR A 91 -6.63 -2.43 0.64
CA TYR A 91 -7.40 -3.66 0.53
C TYR A 91 -8.46 -3.76 1.63
N LYS A 92 -8.06 -3.56 2.89
CA LYS A 92 -8.96 -3.63 4.05
C LYS A 92 -10.17 -2.69 3.91
N LYS A 93 -9.93 -1.46 3.45
CA LYS A 93 -10.96 -0.40 3.41
C LYS A 93 -11.70 -0.30 2.08
N HIS A 94 -11.03 -0.57 0.97
CA HIS A 94 -11.52 -0.31 -0.39
C HIS A 94 -11.42 -1.53 -1.32
N GLY A 95 -10.92 -2.69 -0.87
CA GLY A 95 -10.72 -3.88 -1.72
C GLY A 95 -11.99 -4.34 -2.45
N LYS A 96 -13.15 -4.31 -1.79
CA LYS A 96 -14.44 -4.64 -2.43
C LYS A 96 -15.00 -3.52 -3.33
N LYS A 97 -14.48 -2.30 -3.20
CA LYS A 97 -14.96 -1.11 -3.93
C LYS A 97 -14.21 -0.94 -5.24
N ILE A 98 -12.91 -1.15 -5.24
CA ILE A 98 -12.03 -0.88 -6.39
C ILE A 98 -12.48 -1.66 -7.64
N PRO A 99 -12.75 -2.98 -7.61
CA PRO A 99 -13.21 -3.71 -8.79
C PRO A 99 -14.52 -3.15 -9.39
N LYS A 100 -15.37 -2.56 -8.55
CA LYS A 100 -16.67 -2.00 -8.96
C LYS A 100 -16.56 -0.65 -9.66
N MET A 101 -15.37 -0.04 -9.66
CA MET A 101 -15.14 1.21 -10.39
C MET A 101 -15.11 0.99 -11.90
N GLY A 102 -14.82 -0.24 -12.34
CA GLY A 102 -14.79 -0.62 -13.74
C GLY A 102 -13.47 -0.29 -14.45
N PRO A 103 -13.31 -0.77 -15.69
CA PRO A 103 -12.13 -0.46 -16.51
C PRO A 103 -12.04 1.05 -16.78
N ASP A 104 -10.83 1.53 -17.03
CA ASP A 104 -10.44 2.93 -17.27
C ASP A 104 -10.66 3.89 -16.10
N ALA A 105 -11.21 3.40 -14.98
CA ALA A 105 -11.42 4.21 -13.79
C ALA A 105 -10.08 4.66 -13.20
N GLN A 106 -10.00 5.94 -12.82
CA GLN A 106 -8.82 6.55 -12.22
C GLN A 106 -9.12 7.05 -10.82
N ALA A 107 -8.22 6.74 -9.89
CA ALA A 107 -8.29 7.23 -8.53
C ALA A 107 -6.90 7.43 -7.93
N VAL A 108 -6.88 7.97 -6.72
CA VAL A 108 -5.68 8.17 -5.93
C VAL A 108 -5.90 7.50 -4.59
N ILE A 109 -5.06 6.52 -4.27
CA ILE A 109 -4.95 6.05 -2.88
C ILE A 109 -4.20 7.14 -2.12
N HIS A 110 -4.81 7.63 -1.05
CA HIS A 110 -4.30 8.74 -0.26
C HIS A 110 -4.17 8.31 1.20
N ASP A 111 -2.93 8.14 1.62
CA ASP A 111 -2.58 7.85 3.00
C ASP A 111 -2.61 9.14 3.82
N MET A 112 -3.59 9.23 4.71
CA MET A 112 -3.84 10.42 5.52
C MET A 112 -2.79 10.62 6.61
N GLU A 113 -2.06 9.58 6.99
CA GLU A 113 -1.08 9.63 8.08
C GLU A 113 0.29 10.09 7.59
N THR A 114 0.68 9.65 6.40
CA THR A 114 2.04 9.88 5.87
C THR A 114 2.08 10.86 4.71
N ASP A 115 0.93 11.35 4.24
CA ASP A 115 0.79 12.18 3.03
C ASP A 115 1.32 11.49 1.76
N VAL A 116 1.37 10.15 1.73
CA VAL A 116 1.70 9.37 0.54
C VAL A 116 0.47 9.29 -0.37
N ASN A 117 0.70 9.57 -1.65
CA ASN A 117 -0.32 9.58 -2.68
C ASN A 117 0.11 8.65 -3.80
N MET A 118 -0.78 7.72 -4.18
CA MET A 118 -0.54 6.77 -5.27
C MET A 118 -1.71 6.83 -6.26
N PRO A 119 -1.58 7.65 -7.32
CA PRO A 119 -2.48 7.61 -8.47
C PRO A 119 -2.41 6.26 -9.18
N PHE A 120 -3.57 5.70 -9.52
CA PHE A 120 -3.68 4.46 -10.29
C PHE A 120 -4.79 4.57 -11.35
N VAL A 121 -4.75 3.66 -12.32
CA VAL A 121 -5.84 3.41 -13.26
C VAL A 121 -6.16 1.93 -13.24
N LEU A 122 -7.44 1.59 -13.40
CA LEU A 122 -7.86 0.24 -13.68
C LEU A 122 -7.82 0.01 -15.18
N GLN A 123 -7.13 -1.01 -15.64
CA GLN A 123 -7.15 -1.42 -17.05
C GLN A 123 -7.66 -2.85 -17.13
N ARG A 124 -8.23 -3.23 -18.26
CA ARG A 124 -8.54 -4.64 -18.51
C ARG A 124 -7.43 -5.19 -19.38
N ASP A 125 -6.83 -6.29 -18.94
CA ASP A 125 -5.84 -7.00 -19.73
C ASP A 125 -6.52 -7.76 -20.90
N ARG A 126 -5.71 -8.51 -21.66
CA ARG A 126 -6.22 -9.32 -22.79
C ARG A 126 -7.04 -10.53 -22.34
N ASP A 127 -6.77 -11.03 -21.14
CA ASP A 127 -7.41 -12.23 -20.59
C ASP A 127 -8.71 -11.90 -19.82
N GLY A 128 -9.02 -10.60 -19.68
CA GLY A 128 -10.22 -10.07 -19.07
C GLY A 128 -10.09 -9.74 -17.59
N MET A 129 -8.90 -9.88 -17.00
CA MET A 129 -8.59 -9.48 -15.62
C MET A 129 -8.43 -7.96 -15.52
N LEU A 130 -8.66 -7.41 -14.32
CA LEU A 130 -8.51 -5.98 -14.06
C LEU A 130 -7.16 -5.70 -13.41
N ASP A 131 -6.35 -4.84 -14.03
CA ASP A 131 -5.05 -4.44 -13.51
C ASP A 131 -5.17 -3.11 -12.79
N MET A 132 -4.72 -3.05 -11.54
CA MET A 132 -4.42 -1.81 -10.84
C MET A 132 -3.02 -1.34 -11.23
N VAL A 133 -2.95 -0.50 -12.26
CA VAL A 133 -1.69 0.08 -12.72
C VAL A 133 -1.34 1.30 -11.85
N ALA A 134 -0.37 1.14 -10.95
CA ALA A 134 0.15 2.21 -10.10
C ALA A 134 1.03 3.17 -10.94
N LYS A 135 0.47 4.34 -11.27
CA LYS A 135 1.08 5.29 -12.22
C LYS A 135 2.30 6.02 -11.66
N THR A 136 2.28 6.27 -10.36
CA THR A 136 3.32 7.02 -9.65
C THR A 136 3.09 6.89 -8.14
N VAL A 137 4.08 7.33 -7.36
CA VAL A 137 3.95 7.52 -5.91
C VAL A 137 4.64 8.82 -5.51
N MET A 138 4.07 9.54 -4.56
CA MET A 138 4.68 10.77 -4.06
C MET A 138 4.21 11.15 -2.66
N ARG A 139 5.13 11.69 -1.86
CA ARG A 139 4.81 12.32 -0.59
C ARG A 139 4.50 13.79 -0.81
N LYS A 140 3.23 14.19 -0.64
CA LYS A 140 2.78 15.57 -0.86
C LYS A 140 1.59 15.91 0.02
N LYS A 141 1.81 16.85 0.93
CA LYS A 141 0.75 17.52 1.70
C LYS A 141 -0.20 18.25 0.78
N ASP A 142 -1.48 18.30 1.17
CA ASP A 142 -2.54 18.99 0.45
C ASP A 142 -2.63 18.60 -1.04
N PHE A 143 -2.41 17.32 -1.34
CA PHE A 143 -2.41 16.80 -2.71
C PHE A 143 -3.74 17.13 -3.42
N LYS A 144 -3.70 17.86 -4.55
CA LYS A 144 -4.90 18.25 -5.30
C LYS A 144 -5.05 17.39 -6.55
N THR A 145 -6.25 16.90 -6.78
CA THR A 145 -6.64 16.12 -7.98
C THR A 145 -8.13 16.22 -8.19
N SER A 146 -8.59 16.12 -9.44
CA SER A 146 -10.00 15.93 -9.79
C SER A 146 -10.46 14.47 -9.64
N ASN A 147 -9.51 13.53 -9.61
CA ASN A 147 -9.81 12.11 -9.48
C ASN A 147 -10.31 11.77 -8.08
N GLN A 148 -11.08 10.69 -7.96
CA GLN A 148 -11.55 10.19 -6.68
C GLN A 148 -10.38 9.85 -5.76
N LYS A 149 -10.44 10.31 -4.50
CA LYS A 149 -9.50 9.90 -3.45
C LYS A 149 -10.05 8.73 -2.63
N LEU A 150 -9.30 7.64 -2.59
CA LEU A 150 -9.51 6.52 -1.69
C LEU A 150 -8.64 6.75 -0.46
N LYS A 151 -9.22 7.40 0.54
CA LYS A 151 -8.51 7.74 1.79
C LYS A 151 -8.28 6.49 2.61
N VAL A 152 -7.03 6.22 2.98
CA VAL A 152 -6.63 5.17 3.91
C VAL A 152 -6.04 5.77 5.17
#